data_AF-A0A3D2JEI4-F1
#
_entry.id   AF-A0A3D2JEI4-F1
#
_cell.length_a   1.000
_cell.length_b   1.000
_cell.length_c   1.000
_cell.angle_alpha   90.00
_cell.angle_beta   90.00
_cell.angle_gamma   90.00
#
_symmetry.space_group_name_H-M   'P 1'
#
loop_
_entity.id
_entity.type
_entity.pdbx_description
1 polymer ?
#
loop_
_entity_poly.entity_id
_entity_poly.type
_entity_poly.pdbx_seq_one_letter_code
_entity_poly.pdbx_strand_id
1 'polypeptide(L)'
;MHLMVRPQLTSRWRTALIVLFIITLINYIAQVPYYIHFYAVHHVTPAPFGTVLLALTLVFFLIGYWLTVAERPTGGWILLLFLITETAFYLLHNISGAFLKDLPINDPLFLTVSLIGYLNTIVPLLYLIAILKDHKRFLG
;
A
#
# COMPACT_ATOMS: atom_id res chain seq x y z
N MET A 1 -2.78 36.50 -2.60
CA MET A 1 -3.69 35.34 -2.64
C MET A 1 -3.23 34.45 -3.78
N HIS A 2 -2.29 33.52 -3.51
CA HIS A 2 -1.85 32.56 -4.54
C HIS A 2 -3.02 31.61 -4.82
N LEU A 3 -3.59 31.69 -6.03
CA LEU A 3 -4.51 30.67 -6.52
C LEU A 3 -3.72 29.35 -6.55
N MET A 4 -3.92 28.49 -5.55
CA MET A 4 -3.39 27.13 -5.62
C MET A 4 -3.98 26.50 -6.88
N VAL A 5 -3.13 26.22 -7.86
CA VAL A 5 -3.51 25.49 -9.06
C VAL A 5 -4.02 24.14 -8.57
N ARG A 6 -5.29 23.85 -8.84
CA ARG A 6 -5.85 22.57 -8.43
C ARG A 6 -5.16 21.46 -9.24
N PRO A 7 -4.73 20.36 -8.60
CA PRO A 7 -4.30 19.17 -9.31
C PRO A 7 -5.39 18.73 -10.29
N GLN A 8 -5.03 18.36 -11.52
CA GLN A 8 -5.98 17.87 -12.52
C GLN A 8 -5.57 16.48 -12.99
N LEU A 9 -6.34 15.48 -12.60
CA LEU A 9 -6.06 14.09 -12.95
C LEU A 9 -6.61 13.75 -14.33
N THR A 10 -5.77 13.20 -15.19
CA THR A 10 -6.20 12.66 -16.48
C THR A 10 -7.01 11.37 -16.28
N SER A 11 -7.81 10.98 -17.28
CA SER A 11 -8.53 9.70 -17.25
C SER A 11 -7.59 8.49 -17.06
N ARG A 12 -6.38 8.53 -17.65
CA ARG A 12 -5.35 7.51 -17.44
C ARG A 12 -4.91 7.43 -15.98
N TRP A 13 -4.67 8.57 -15.34
CA TRP A 13 -4.30 8.61 -13.93
C TRP A 13 -5.41 8.16 -13.00
N ARG A 14 -6.67 8.47 -13.31
CA ARG A 14 -7.82 7.95 -12.56
C ARG A 14 -7.90 6.41 -12.64
N THR A 15 -7.70 5.85 -13.82
CA THR A 15 -7.67 4.39 -14.03
C THR A 15 -6.50 3.76 -13.27
N ALA A 16 -5.31 4.36 -13.35
CA ALA A 16 -4.15 3.92 -12.60
C ALA A 16 -4.43 3.91 -11.08
N LEU A 17 -4.94 5.01 -10.53
CA LEU A 17 -5.29 5.07 -9.11
C LEU A 17 -6.28 3.98 -8.69
N ILE A 18 -7.24 3.60 -9.54
CA ILE A 18 -8.14 2.46 -9.28
C ILE A 18 -7.36 1.15 -9.18
N VAL A 19 -6.38 0.92 -10.05
CA VAL A 19 -5.51 -0.28 -9.97
C VAL A 19 -4.72 -0.29 -8.66
N LEU A 20 -4.12 0.85 -8.28
CA LEU A 20 -3.44 0.98 -6.98
C LEU A 20 -4.40 0.65 -5.82
N PHE A 21 -5.60 1.22 -5.84
CA PHE A 21 -6.64 0.97 -4.83
C PHE A 21 -7.00 -0.51 -4.71
N ILE A 22 -7.27 -1.18 -5.84
CA ILE A 22 -7.64 -2.59 -5.85
C ILE A 22 -6.52 -3.46 -5.29
N ILE A 23 -5.27 -3.24 -5.73
CA ILE A 23 -4.13 -4.05 -5.31
C ILE A 23 -3.84 -3.86 -3.81
N THR A 24 -3.85 -2.61 -3.34
CA THR A 24 -3.67 -2.31 -1.91
C THR A 24 -4.80 -2.94 -1.09
N LEU A 25 -6.06 -2.84 -1.53
CA LEU A 25 -7.19 -3.43 -0.80
C LEU A 25 -7.12 -4.97 -0.76
N ILE A 26 -6.74 -5.61 -1.87
CA ILE A 26 -6.51 -7.06 -1.91
C ILE A 26 -5.43 -7.45 -0.90
N ASN A 27 -4.35 -6.68 -0.78
CA ASN A 27 -3.31 -6.93 0.22
C ASN A 27 -3.85 -6.87 1.66
N TYR A 28 -4.62 -5.83 2.01
CA TYR A 28 -5.21 -5.74 3.35
C TYR A 28 -6.21 -6.86 3.63
N ILE A 29 -7.03 -7.24 2.65
CA ILE A 29 -7.99 -8.35 2.78
C ILE A 29 -7.24 -9.67 2.97
N ALA A 30 -6.19 -9.92 2.19
CA ALA A 30 -5.38 -11.14 2.28
C ALA A 30 -4.65 -11.29 3.62
N GLN A 31 -4.32 -10.17 4.29
CA GLN A 31 -3.71 -10.21 5.62
C GLN A 31 -4.64 -10.75 6.71
N VAL A 32 -5.97 -10.68 6.55
CA VAL A 32 -6.91 -11.20 7.56
C VAL A 32 -6.82 -12.72 7.71
N PRO A 33 -7.05 -13.54 6.66
CA PRO A 33 -6.91 -14.98 6.78
C PRO A 33 -5.46 -15.40 7.06
N TYR A 34 -4.46 -14.67 6.53
CA TYR A 34 -3.05 -14.90 6.88
C TYR A 34 -2.80 -14.76 8.38
N TYR A 35 -3.26 -13.67 8.99
CA TYR A 35 -3.09 -13.40 10.40
C TYR A 35 -3.73 -14.52 11.23
N ILE A 36 -4.99 -14.87 10.96
CA ILE A 36 -5.70 -15.94 11.68
C ILE A 36 -4.94 -17.27 11.57
N HIS A 37 -4.53 -17.65 10.36
CA HIS A 37 -3.81 -18.90 10.12
C HIS A 37 -2.42 -18.92 10.75
N PHE A 38 -1.67 -17.81 10.68
CA PHE A 38 -0.35 -17.69 11.30
C PHE A 38 -0.41 -17.96 12.81
N TYR A 39 -1.33 -17.30 13.53
CA TYR A 39 -1.48 -17.49 14.97
C TYR A 39 -2.01 -18.89 15.34
N ALA A 40 -2.87 -19.48 14.49
CA ALA A 40 -3.35 -20.84 14.69
C ALA A 40 -2.23 -21.89 14.55
N VAL A 41 -1.38 -21.77 13.53
CA VAL A 41 -0.28 -22.71 13.26
C VAL A 41 0.86 -22.58 14.27
N HIS A 42 1.21 -21.35 14.66
CA HIS A 42 2.35 -21.10 15.55
C HIS A 42 1.98 -21.07 17.04
N HIS A 43 0.69 -21.29 17.38
CA HIS A 43 0.18 -21.30 18.75
C HIS A 43 0.57 -20.06 19.59
N VAL A 44 0.66 -18.91 18.93
CA VAL A 44 1.01 -17.64 19.57
C VAL A 44 -0.24 -16.78 19.78
N THR A 45 -0.17 -15.82 20.70
CA THR A 45 -1.26 -14.86 20.92
C THR A 45 -1.18 -13.70 19.91
N PRO A 46 -2.31 -13.27 19.33
CA PRO A 46 -2.38 -12.08 18.47
C PRO A 46 -1.62 -10.89 19.06
N ALA A 47 -0.76 -10.25 18.25
CA ALA A 47 -0.11 -9.00 18.61
C ALA A 47 -1.05 -7.82 18.25
N PRO A 48 -1.78 -7.22 19.22
CA PRO A 48 -2.79 -6.20 18.93
C PRO A 48 -2.18 -4.94 18.30
N PHE A 49 -0.93 -4.63 18.64
CA PHE A 49 -0.22 -3.48 18.09
C PHE A 49 -0.03 -3.55 16.57
N GLY A 50 0.35 -4.71 16.03
CA GLY A 50 0.50 -4.91 14.59
C GLY A 50 -0.83 -4.75 13.84
N THR A 51 -1.91 -5.28 14.41
CA THR A 51 -3.27 -5.14 13.86
C THR A 51 -3.73 -3.69 13.83
N VAL A 52 -3.48 -2.94 14.91
CA VAL A 52 -3.83 -1.51 14.98
C VAL A 52 -3.03 -0.71 13.96
N LEU A 53 -1.72 -0.94 13.86
CA LEU A 53 -0.88 -0.29 12.85
C LEU A 53 -1.38 -0.56 11.44
N LEU A 54 -1.75 -1.81 11.14
CA LEU A 54 -2.31 -2.18 9.84
C LEU A 54 -3.62 -1.43 9.55
N ALA A 55 -4.53 -1.34 10.52
CA ALA A 55 -5.76 -0.57 10.36
C ALA A 55 -5.47 0.92 10.12
N LEU A 56 -4.51 1.49 10.83
CA LEU A 56 -4.10 2.89 10.66
C LEU A 56 -3.48 3.14 9.29
N THR A 57 -2.64 2.25 8.78
CA THR A 57 -2.05 2.40 7.43
C THR A 57 -3.11 2.31 6.34
N LEU A 58 -4.14 1.45 6.50
CA LEU A 58 -5.27 1.40 5.58
C LEU A 58 -6.05 2.72 5.59
N VAL A 59 -6.41 3.23 6.77
CA VAL A 59 -7.12 4.51 6.88
C VAL A 59 -6.30 5.64 6.25
N PHE A 60 -4.99 5.63 6.50
CA PHE A 60 -4.07 6.61 5.92
C PHE A 60 -4.04 6.56 4.39
N PHE A 61 -3.98 5.36 3.81
CA PHE A 61 -4.11 5.16 2.36
C PHE A 61 -5.45 5.68 1.83
N LEU A 62 -6.56 5.30 2.45
CA LEU A 62 -7.91 5.67 2.01
C LEU A 62 -8.10 7.19 2.01
N ILE A 63 -7.58 7.88 3.04
CA ILE A 63 -7.60 9.35 3.11
C ILE A 63 -6.80 9.95 1.96
N GLY A 64 -5.56 9.49 1.75
CA GLY A 64 -4.70 9.97 0.67
C GLY A 64 -5.35 9.77 -0.70
N TYR A 65 -5.78 8.54 -0.98
CA TYR A 65 -6.47 8.17 -2.21
C TYR A 65 -7.71 9.04 -2.47
N TRP A 66 -8.61 9.15 -1.50
CA TRP A 66 -9.85 9.89 -1.66
C TRP A 66 -9.59 11.37 -1.93
N LEU A 67 -8.67 11.98 -1.18
CA LEU A 67 -8.31 13.39 -1.37
C LEU A 67 -7.62 13.62 -2.73
N THR A 68 -6.79 12.68 -3.20
CA THR A 68 -6.18 12.75 -4.54
C THR A 68 -7.24 12.68 -5.64
N VAL A 69 -8.17 11.73 -5.56
CA VAL A 69 -9.26 11.58 -6.55
C VAL A 69 -10.21 12.78 -6.54
N ALA A 70 -10.44 13.38 -5.37
CA ALA A 70 -11.18 14.61 -5.18
C ALA A 70 -10.39 15.87 -5.57
N GLU A 71 -9.18 15.72 -6.13
CA GLU A 71 -8.32 16.81 -6.61
C GLU A 71 -8.06 17.87 -5.53
N ARG A 72 -7.92 17.43 -4.28
CA ARG A 72 -7.54 18.28 -3.15
C ARG A 72 -6.01 18.41 -3.11
N PRO A 73 -5.46 19.62 -2.85
CA PRO A 73 -4.01 19.86 -2.91
C PRO A 73 -3.22 19.04 -1.91
N THR A 74 -3.82 18.67 -0.77
CA THR A 74 -3.18 17.83 0.25
C THR A 74 -3.21 16.34 -0.08
N GLY A 75 -4.09 15.91 -0.99
CA GLY A 75 -4.30 14.49 -1.28
C GLY A 75 -3.05 13.82 -1.86
N GLY A 76 -2.44 14.44 -2.87
CA GLY A 76 -1.22 13.91 -3.47
C GLY A 76 -0.06 13.79 -2.48
N TRP A 77 0.08 14.74 -1.54
CA TRP A 77 1.10 14.68 -0.50
C TRP A 77 0.86 13.54 0.50
N ILE A 78 -0.39 13.34 0.93
CA ILE A 78 -0.74 12.24 1.84
C ILE A 78 -0.53 10.89 1.15
N LEU A 79 -0.99 10.75 -0.10
CA LEU A 79 -0.78 9.55 -0.88
C LEU A 79 0.71 9.28 -1.11
N LEU A 80 1.51 10.31 -1.40
CA LEU A 80 2.96 10.19 -1.54
C LEU A 80 3.61 9.68 -0.25
N LEU A 81 3.23 10.24 0.90
CA LEU A 81 3.76 9.80 2.20
C LEU A 81 3.40 8.34 2.48
N PHE A 82 2.15 7.94 2.21
CA PHE A 82 1.76 6.54 2.29
C PHE A 82 2.64 5.65 1.40
N LEU A 83 2.82 6.01 0.13
CA LEU A 83 3.62 5.21 -0.81
C LEU A 83 5.08 5.09 -0.37
N ILE A 84 5.66 6.14 0.21
CA ILE A 84 7.01 6.11 0.79
C ILE A 84 7.05 5.14 1.97
N THR A 85 6.13 5.26 2.93
CA THR A 85 6.07 4.40 4.10
C THR A 85 5.90 2.93 3.71
N GLU A 86 4.96 2.65 2.81
CA GLU A 86 4.66 1.30 2.32
C GLU A 86 5.88 0.69 1.62
N THR A 87 6.49 1.44 0.70
CA THR A 87 7.69 1.01 -0.02
C THR A 87 8.85 0.74 0.94
N ALA A 88 9.09 1.65 1.89
CA ALA A 88 10.15 1.49 2.88
C ALA A 88 9.93 0.26 3.77
N PHE A 89 8.69 0.01 4.19
CA PHE A 89 8.35 -1.15 5.01
C PHE A 89 8.62 -2.47 4.26
N TYR A 90 8.16 -2.59 3.01
CA TYR A 90 8.40 -3.80 2.21
C TYR A 90 9.87 -3.98 1.84
N LEU A 91 10.60 -2.91 1.54
CA LEU A 91 12.04 -3.00 1.29
C LEU A 91 12.78 -3.47 2.54
N LEU A 92 12.45 -2.91 3.71
CA LEU A 92 13.04 -3.33 4.98
C LEU A 92 12.73 -4.80 5.29
N HIS A 93 11.47 -5.22 5.13
CA HIS A 93 11.03 -6.60 5.29
C HIS A 93 11.86 -7.55 4.41
N ASN A 94 11.99 -7.26 3.12
CA ASN A 94 12.72 -8.11 2.19
C ASN A 94 14.23 -8.14 2.46
N ILE A 95 14.85 -6.98 2.74
CA ILE A 95 16.30 -6.87 3.01
C ILE A 95 16.67 -7.49 4.36
N SER A 96 15.74 -7.55 5.33
CA SER A 96 15.94 -8.26 6.61
C SER A 96 16.11 -9.78 6.46
N GLY A 97 16.01 -10.30 5.23
CA GLY A 97 16.27 -11.71 4.90
C GLY A 97 15.01 -12.54 4.73
N ALA A 98 13.84 -11.91 4.70
CA ALA A 98 12.53 -12.55 4.47
C ALA A 98 12.26 -12.83 2.98
N PHE A 99 12.98 -12.15 2.08
CA PHE A 99 12.82 -12.34 0.63
C PHE A 99 13.01 -13.80 0.23
N LEU A 100 12.02 -14.35 -0.49
CA LEU A 100 11.87 -15.76 -0.89
C LEU A 100 11.77 -16.80 0.24
N LYS A 101 12.14 -16.48 1.47
CA LYS A 101 11.97 -17.38 2.63
C LYS A 101 10.51 -17.51 3.05
N ASP A 102 9.73 -16.46 2.80
CA ASP A 102 8.29 -16.43 3.08
C ASP A 102 7.45 -17.08 1.95
N LEU A 103 8.04 -17.89 1.07
CA LEU A 103 7.33 -18.65 0.03
C LEU A 103 7.20 -20.13 0.43
N PRO A 104 6.32 -20.49 1.38
CA PRO A 104 6.10 -21.88 1.74
C PRO A 104 5.29 -22.56 0.64
N ILE A 105 5.98 -23.33 -0.21
CA ILE A 105 5.35 -24.09 -1.31
C ILE A 105 4.28 -25.08 -0.76
N ASN A 106 4.44 -25.50 0.50
CA ASN A 106 3.55 -26.46 1.17
C ASN A 106 2.33 -25.80 1.84
N ASP A 107 2.24 -24.47 1.86
CA ASP A 107 1.12 -23.72 2.43
C ASP A 107 0.56 -22.74 1.38
N PRO A 108 -0.48 -23.14 0.62
CA PRO A 108 -1.04 -22.32 -0.46
C PRO A 108 -1.57 -20.96 0.00
N LEU A 109 -2.03 -20.85 1.25
CA LEU A 109 -2.52 -19.58 1.80
C LEU A 109 -1.35 -18.62 2.02
N PHE A 110 -0.30 -19.07 2.72
CA PHE A 110 0.91 -18.26 2.90
C PHE A 110 1.55 -17.91 1.56
N LEU A 111 1.67 -18.87 0.63
CA LEU A 111 2.20 -18.63 -0.70
C LEU A 111 1.43 -17.51 -1.42
N THR A 112 0.10 -17.60 -1.43
CA THR A 112 -0.76 -16.60 -2.09
C THR A 112 -0.59 -15.22 -1.46
N VAL A 113 -0.59 -15.15 -0.12
CA VAL A 113 -0.44 -13.88 0.61
C VAL A 113 0.95 -13.28 0.37
N SER A 114 2.00 -14.08 0.34
CA SER A 114 3.35 -13.63 0.03
C SER A 114 3.49 -13.10 -1.40
N LEU A 115 2.86 -13.75 -2.39
CA LEU A 115 2.82 -13.24 -3.77
C LEU A 115 2.06 -11.90 -3.85
N ILE A 116 0.96 -11.76 -3.13
CA ILE A 116 0.24 -10.48 -2.99
C ILE A 116 1.13 -9.43 -2.33
N GLY A 117 1.90 -9.79 -1.30
CA GLY A 117 2.87 -8.92 -0.64
C GLY A 117 3.97 -8.43 -1.59
N TYR A 118 4.50 -9.30 -2.47
CA TYR A 118 5.45 -8.89 -3.50
C TYR A 118 4.84 -7.94 -4.53
N LEU A 119 3.61 -8.21 -4.98
CA LEU A 119 2.90 -7.30 -5.86
C LEU A 119 2.69 -5.93 -5.18
N ASN A 120 2.33 -5.94 -3.90
CA ASN A 120 2.17 -4.74 -3.08
C ASN A 120 3.52 -4.10 -2.64
N THR A 121 4.66 -4.71 -2.96
CA THR A 121 5.97 -4.04 -2.92
C THR A 121 6.22 -3.28 -4.21
N ILE A 122 5.98 -3.94 -5.35
CA ILE A 122 6.30 -3.41 -6.69
C ILE A 122 5.36 -2.27 -7.06
N VAL A 123 4.06 -2.43 -6.82
CA VAL A 123 3.05 -1.46 -7.28
C VAL A 123 3.22 -0.11 -6.58
N PRO A 124 3.27 0.00 -5.24
CA PRO A 124 3.53 1.28 -4.58
C PRO A 124 4.83 1.96 -5.03
N LEU A 125 5.90 1.18 -5.25
CA LEU A 125 7.16 1.72 -5.78
C LEU A 125 6.99 2.34 -7.17
N LEU A 126 6.28 1.66 -8.08
CA LEU A 126 6.01 2.20 -9.42
C LEU A 126 5.17 3.47 -9.35
N TYR A 127 4.15 3.52 -8.49
CA TYR A 127 3.32 4.72 -8.30
C TYR A 127 4.10 5.86 -7.65
N LEU A 128 4.98 5.56 -6.69
CA LEU A 128 5.87 6.54 -6.07
C LEU A 128 6.74 7.22 -7.14
N ILE A 129 7.43 6.43 -7.96
CA ILE A 129 8.28 6.94 -9.04
C ILE A 129 7.44 7.77 -10.03
N ALA A 130 6.26 7.28 -10.40
CA ALA A 130 5.42 7.93 -11.39
C ALA A 130 4.84 9.26 -10.86
N ILE A 131 4.39 9.32 -9.60
CA ILE A 131 3.93 10.56 -8.95
C ILE A 131 5.08 11.57 -8.82
N LEU A 132 6.30 11.13 -8.47
CA LEU A 132 7.45 12.04 -8.38
C LEU A 132 7.82 12.62 -9.75
N LYS A 133 7.73 11.83 -10.82
CA LYS A 133 7.94 12.31 -12.20
C LYS A 133 6.86 13.31 -12.64
N ASP A 134 5.60 13.02 -12.33
CA ASP A 134 4.44 13.85 -12.66
C ASP A 134 3.99 14.77 -11.51
N HIS A 135 4.92 15.18 -10.63
CA HIS A 135 4.60 15.82 -9.34
C HIS A 135 3.65 17.01 -9.44
N LYS A 136 3.77 17.86 -10.47
CA LYS A 136 2.87 19.02 -10.67
C LYS A 136 1.39 18.61 -10.78
N ARG A 137 1.09 17.42 -11.30
CA ARG A 137 -0.29 16.93 -11.44
C ARG A 137 -0.90 16.44 -10.13
N PHE A 138 -0.07 16.10 -9.14
CA PHE A 138 -0.50 15.49 -7.88
C PHE A 138 -0.31 16.43 -6.69
N LEU A 139 0.76 17.22 -6.70
CA LEU A 139 1.24 17.99 -5.56
C LEU A 139 0.96 19.50 -5.67
N GLY A 140 0.56 19.97 -6.87
CA GLY A 140 0.36 21.39 -7.19
C GLY A 140 1.59 22.00 -7.85
#